data_AF-A0A5A7XT78-F1
#
_entry.id   AF-A0A5A7XT78-F1
#
_cell.length_a   1.000
_cell.length_b   1.000
_cell.length_c   1.000
_cell.angle_alpha   90.00
_cell.angle_beta   90.00
_cell.angle_gamma   90.00
#
_symmetry.space_group_name_H-M   'P 1'
#
loop_
_entity.id
_entity.type
_entity.pdbx_description
1 polymer ?
#
loop_
_entity_poly.entity_id
_entity_poly.type
_entity_poly.pdbx_seq_one_letter_code
_entity_poly.pdbx_strand_id
1 'polypeptide(L)'
;MTRTFRIDGRNIHGVEDFYVEIGRAVNGPDGYFGNNLDALADCLRGGFGTPADEPFEFDWQHSDLSRRRLRGTRRGGQPFVDAVRDVFDDVGVTLRLR
;
A
#
# COMPACT_ATOMS: atom_id res chain seq x y z
N MET A 1 -5.54 -20.80 0.85
CA MET A 1 -4.91 -19.96 1.89
C MET A 1 -4.71 -18.59 1.27
N THR A 2 -5.02 -17.50 1.97
CA THR A 2 -4.83 -16.14 1.41
C THR A 2 -3.39 -15.70 1.66
N ARG A 3 -2.71 -15.19 0.62
CA ARG A 3 -1.36 -14.64 0.77
C ARG A 3 -1.44 -13.22 1.34
N THR A 4 -0.73 -12.95 2.44
CA THR A 4 -0.68 -11.62 3.06
C THR A 4 0.66 -10.95 2.80
N PHE A 5 0.65 -9.79 2.15
CA PHE A 5 1.80 -8.89 2.03
C PHE A 5 1.83 -7.91 3.21
N ARG A 6 3.02 -7.63 3.75
CA ARG A 6 3.17 -6.80 4.95
C ARG A 6 3.91 -5.52 4.64
N ILE A 7 3.28 -4.39 4.94
CA ILE A 7 3.85 -3.04 4.82
C ILE A 7 4.25 -2.59 6.23
N ASP A 8 5.53 -2.31 6.48
CA ASP A 8 5.99 -1.82 7.79
C ASP A 8 5.93 -0.28 7.88
N GLY A 9 4.89 0.23 8.53
CA GLY A 9 4.67 1.66 8.73
C GLY A 9 5.77 2.38 9.50
N ARG A 10 6.66 1.65 10.20
CA ARG A 10 7.85 2.22 10.85
C ARG A 10 8.86 2.78 9.85
N ASN A 11 8.90 2.25 8.63
CA ASN A 11 9.79 2.69 7.55
C ASN A 11 9.21 3.87 6.77
N ILE A 12 7.97 4.28 7.03
CA ILE A 12 7.28 5.31 6.26
C ILE A 12 7.40 6.66 6.98
N HIS A 13 8.19 7.57 6.42
CA HIS A 13 8.38 8.95 6.91
C HIS A 13 7.78 9.99 5.96
N GLY A 14 7.66 9.66 4.68
CA GLY A 14 7.01 10.43 3.63
C GLY A 14 6.12 9.56 2.72
N VAL A 15 5.52 10.20 1.72
CA VAL A 15 4.68 9.50 0.73
C VAL A 15 5.53 8.59 -0.17
N GLU A 16 6.75 9.01 -0.52
CA GLU A 16 7.67 8.21 -1.34
C GLU A 16 8.04 6.91 -0.63
N ASP A 17 8.30 6.96 0.68
CA ASP A 17 8.62 5.79 1.48
C ASP A 17 7.50 4.75 1.49
N PHE A 18 6.23 5.18 1.40
CA PHE A 18 5.12 4.23 1.28
C PHE A 18 5.25 3.38 0.01
N TYR A 19 5.54 4.02 -1.13
CA TYR A 19 5.69 3.32 -2.40
C TYR A 19 6.92 2.41 -2.43
N VAL A 20 8.01 2.82 -1.77
CA VAL A 20 9.19 1.98 -1.56
C VAL A 20 8.86 0.78 -0.68
N GLU A 21 8.15 0.97 0.42
CA GLU A 21 7.84 -0.09 1.39
C GLU A 21 6.86 -1.12 0.82
N ILE A 22 5.81 -0.69 0.12
CA ILE A 22 4.88 -1.63 -0.54
C ILE A 22 5.57 -2.36 -1.71
N GLY A 23 6.42 -1.67 -2.46
CA GLY A 23 7.26 -2.27 -3.48
C GLY A 23 8.16 -3.37 -2.93
N ARG A 24 8.82 -3.09 -1.80
CA ARG A 24 9.61 -4.06 -1.04
C ARG A 24 8.79 -5.25 -0.58
N ALA A 25 7.59 -5.01 -0.05
CA ALA A 25 6.71 -6.04 0.47
C ALA A 25 6.29 -7.05 -0.61
N VAL A 26 6.00 -6.57 -1.82
CA VAL A 26 5.51 -7.41 -2.92
C VAL A 26 6.65 -8.05 -3.71
N ASN A 27 7.64 -7.24 -4.11
CA ASN A 27 8.65 -7.62 -5.11
C ASN A 27 10.09 -7.74 -4.56
N GLY A 28 10.26 -7.63 -3.24
CA GLY A 28 11.57 -7.72 -2.59
C GLY A 28 12.36 -6.41 -2.65
N PRO A 29 13.62 -6.39 -2.17
CA PRO A 29 14.43 -5.17 -2.10
C PRO A 29 14.44 -4.40 -3.42
N ASP A 30 14.22 -3.08 -3.35
CA ASP A 30 14.11 -2.17 -4.50
C ASP A 30 12.97 -2.51 -5.50
N GLY A 31 12.05 -3.38 -5.09
CA GLY A 31 10.89 -3.78 -5.86
C GLY A 31 9.95 -2.61 -6.11
N TYR A 32 9.34 -2.59 -7.31
CA TYR A 32 8.36 -1.59 -7.70
C TYR A 32 6.94 -2.10 -7.44
N PHE A 33 6.06 -1.23 -6.91
CA PHE A 33 4.62 -1.52 -6.84
C PHE A 33 3.81 -0.21 -6.84
N GLY A 34 4.04 0.61 -7.87
CA GLY A 34 3.45 1.93 -8.02
C GLY A 34 4.30 3.06 -7.44
N ASN A 35 4.14 4.29 -7.94
CA ASN A 35 4.77 5.51 -7.42
C ASN A 35 3.78 6.68 -7.20
N ASN A 36 2.50 6.41 -7.42
CA ASN A 36 1.36 7.31 -7.19
C ASN A 36 0.09 6.44 -7.00
N LEU A 37 -1.06 7.05 -6.71
CA LEU A 37 -2.29 6.30 -6.41
C LEU A 37 -2.86 5.56 -7.64
N ASP A 38 -2.76 6.15 -8.84
CA ASP A 38 -3.22 5.50 -10.07
C ASP A 38 -2.33 4.30 -10.41
N ALA A 39 -1.01 4.47 -10.32
CA ALA A 39 -0.05 3.40 -10.55
C ALA A 39 -0.18 2.28 -9.49
N LEU A 40 -0.51 2.62 -8.24
CA LEU A 40 -0.83 1.63 -7.21
C LEU A 40 -2.08 0.82 -7.59
N ALA A 41 -3.15 1.49 -8.05
CA ALA A 41 -4.36 0.82 -8.51
C ALA A 41 -4.08 -0.15 -9.67
N ASP A 42 -3.25 0.27 -10.64
CA ASP A 42 -2.82 -0.58 -11.74
C ASP A 42 -2.04 -1.80 -11.27
N CYS A 43 -1.11 -1.63 -10.32
CA CYS A 43 -0.37 -2.75 -9.75
C CYS A 43 -1.27 -3.73 -8.98
N LEU A 44 -2.27 -3.22 -8.24
CA LEU A 44 -3.21 -4.05 -7.47
C LEU A 44 -4.14 -4.89 -8.34
N ARG A 45 -4.43 -4.46 -9.58
CA ARG A 45 -5.24 -5.24 -10.55
C ARG A 45 -4.53 -6.49 -11.09
N GLY A 46 -3.26 -6.71 -10.73
CA GLY A 46 -2.52 -7.93 -11.04
C GLY A 46 -1.43 -7.74 -12.09
N GLY A 47 -0.53 -8.73 -12.20
CA GLY A 47 0.57 -8.72 -13.17
C GLY A 47 1.86 -8.02 -12.70
N PHE A 48 1.89 -7.51 -11.47
CA PHE A 48 3.02 -6.76 -10.90
C PHE A 48 3.59 -7.40 -9.63
N GLY A 49 3.62 -8.74 -9.58
CA GLY A 49 4.18 -9.51 -8.45
C GLY A 49 3.15 -10.03 -7.44
N THR A 50 1.90 -9.60 -7.55
CA THR A 50 0.77 -10.26 -6.88
C THR A 50 0.39 -11.54 -7.61
N PRO A 51 -0.12 -12.56 -6.88
CA PRO A 51 -0.57 -13.79 -7.52
C PRO A 51 -1.74 -13.57 -8.49
N ALA A 52 -1.76 -14.31 -9.60
CA ALA A 52 -2.82 -14.19 -10.62
C ALA A 52 -4.10 -14.98 -10.28
N ASP A 53 -3.93 -16.19 -9.71
CA ASP A 53 -5.02 -17.17 -9.58
C ASP A 53 -5.37 -17.50 -8.12
N GLU A 54 -4.86 -16.74 -7.15
CA GLU A 54 -5.14 -16.94 -5.72
C GLU A 54 -5.44 -15.61 -5.01
N PRO A 55 -6.31 -15.62 -3.98
CA PRO A 55 -6.60 -14.42 -3.23
C PRO A 55 -5.38 -13.95 -2.43
N PHE A 56 -5.19 -12.63 -2.41
CA PHE A 56 -4.17 -11.97 -1.62
C PHE A 56 -4.74 -10.77 -0.87
N GLU A 57 -4.04 -10.35 0.17
CA GLU A 57 -4.40 -9.19 1.00
C GLU A 57 -3.14 -8.47 1.50
N PHE A 58 -3.33 -7.28 2.06
CA PHE A 58 -2.26 -6.48 2.63
C PHE A 58 -2.52 -6.18 4.11
N ASP A 59 -1.44 -6.17 4.90
CA ASP A 59 -1.42 -5.80 6.30
C ASP A 59 -0.42 -4.66 6.50
N TRP A 60 -0.94 -3.44 6.72
CA TRP A 60 -0.14 -2.26 7.02
C TRP A 60 0.03 -2.15 8.54
N GLN A 61 1.18 -2.63 8.99
CA GLN A 61 1.55 -2.69 10.40
C GLN A 61 2.10 -1.35 10.87
N HIS A 62 1.80 -0.95 12.11
CA HIS A 62 2.19 0.37 12.65
C HIS A 62 1.65 1.52 11.78
N SER A 63 0.46 1.33 11.22
CA SER A 63 -0.22 2.29 10.35
C SER A 63 -0.57 3.58 11.09
N ASP A 64 -0.73 3.53 12.42
CA ASP A 64 -0.93 4.69 13.28
C ASP A 64 0.28 5.64 13.24
N LEU A 65 1.49 5.11 13.17
CA LEU A 65 2.72 5.88 13.06
C LEU A 65 2.80 6.57 11.69
N SER A 66 2.47 5.85 10.61
CA SER A 66 2.36 6.44 9.28
C SER A 66 1.29 7.54 9.24
N ARG A 67 0.11 7.33 9.85
CA ARG A 67 -0.94 8.36 9.99
C ARG A 67 -0.44 9.62 10.70
N ARG A 68 0.31 9.48 11.80
CA ARG A 68 0.88 10.62 12.53
C ARG A 68 1.91 11.38 11.68
N ARG A 69 2.84 10.66 11.05
CA ARG A 69 3.91 11.24 10.23
C ARG A 69 3.37 11.93 8.97
N LEU A 70 2.34 11.35 8.36
CA LEU A 70 1.74 11.85 7.11
C LEU A 70 0.50 12.73 7.32
N ARG A 71 0.21 13.15 8.56
CA ARG A 71 -0.96 13.97 8.93
C ARG A 71 -1.18 15.19 8.01
N GLY A 72 -0.09 15.85 7.61
CA GLY A 72 -0.13 17.05 6.77
C GLY A 72 -0.31 16.77 5.27
N THR A 73 -0.16 15.52 4.86
CA THR A 73 -0.16 15.15 3.44
C THR A 73 -1.55 14.68 3.02
N ARG A 74 -2.07 15.30 1.96
CA ARG A 74 -3.41 15.02 1.42
C ARG A 74 -3.35 14.65 -0.05
N ARG A 75 -4.29 13.81 -0.49
CA ARG A 75 -4.56 13.47 -1.89
C ARG A 75 -6.07 13.54 -2.12
N GLY A 76 -6.52 14.18 -3.20
CA GLY A 76 -7.96 14.36 -3.46
C GLY A 76 -8.72 15.05 -2.32
N GLY A 77 -8.04 15.89 -1.52
CA GLY A 77 -8.66 16.57 -0.38
C GLY A 77 -8.77 15.75 0.91
N GLN A 78 -8.28 14.51 0.97
CA GLN A 78 -8.31 13.63 2.16
C GLN A 78 -6.90 13.23 2.64
N PRO A 79 -6.72 12.76 3.89
CA PRO A 79 -5.43 12.30 4.38
C PRO A 79 -4.86 11.16 3.51
N PHE A 80 -3.54 11.14 3.30
CA PHE A 80 -2.91 10.18 2.41
C PHE A 80 -3.22 8.71 2.71
N VAL A 81 -3.22 8.31 3.99
CA VAL A 81 -3.50 6.93 4.39
C VAL A 81 -4.93 6.51 4.04
N ASP A 82 -5.88 7.44 4.12
CA ASP A 82 -7.27 7.19 3.75
C ASP A 82 -7.40 7.13 2.21
N ALA A 83 -6.70 7.99 1.47
CA ALA A 83 -6.64 7.90 0.01
C ALA A 83 -6.04 6.58 -0.49
N VAL A 84 -5.04 6.03 0.20
CA VAL A 84 -4.51 4.70 -0.12
C VAL A 84 -5.57 3.64 0.15
N ARG A 85 -6.25 3.69 1.31
CA ARG A 85 -7.32 2.73 1.62
C ARG A 85 -8.42 2.73 0.55
N ASP A 86 -8.84 3.91 0.10
CA ASP A 86 -9.85 4.03 -0.94
C ASP A 86 -9.41 3.34 -2.24
N VAL A 87 -8.13 3.45 -2.64
CA VAL A 87 -7.60 2.71 -3.80
C VAL A 87 -7.73 1.19 -3.62
N PHE A 88 -7.41 0.68 -2.44
CA PHE A 88 -7.53 -0.75 -2.13
C PHE A 88 -8.99 -1.21 -2.16
N ASP A 89 -9.90 -0.42 -1.59
CA ASP A 89 -11.34 -0.71 -1.57
C ASP A 89 -11.92 -0.67 -3.00
N ASP A 90 -11.53 0.31 -3.83
CA ASP A 90 -11.99 0.47 -5.22
C ASP A 90 -11.59 -0.71 -6.12
N VAL A 91 -10.41 -1.30 -5.91
CA VAL A 91 -9.94 -2.48 -6.67
C VAL A 91 -10.33 -3.80 -6.01
N GLY A 92 -11.02 -3.77 -4.86
CA GLY A 92 -11.50 -4.96 -4.16
C GLY A 92 -10.40 -5.77 -3.46
N VAL A 93 -9.24 -5.17 -3.16
CA VAL A 93 -8.16 -5.82 -2.42
C VAL A 93 -8.22 -5.43 -0.95
N THR A 94 -8.24 -6.41 -0.06
CA THR A 94 -8.32 -6.15 1.38
C THR A 94 -7.04 -5.50 1.91
N LEU A 95 -7.17 -4.33 2.52
CA LEU A 95 -6.11 -3.66 3.30
C LEU A 95 -6.48 -3.59 4.78
N ARG A 96 -5.69 -4.24 5.62
CA ARG A 96 -5.81 -4.15 7.08
C ARG A 96 -4.86 -3.08 7.60
N LEU A 97 -5.39 -2.12 8.35
CA LEU A 97 -4.57 -1.16 9.10
C LEU A 97 -4.44 -1.65 10.55
N ARG A 98 -3.22 -1.81 11.03
CA ARG A 98 -2.89 -2.27 12.37
C ARG A 98 -1.92 -1.34 13.08
#